data_AF-A0A954I1S4-F1
#
_entry.id   AF-A0A954I1S4-F1
#
_cell.length_a   1.000
_cell.length_b   1.000
_cell.length_c   1.000
_cell.angle_alpha   90.00
_cell.angle_beta   90.00
_cell.angle_gamma   90.00
#
_symmetry.space_group_name_H-M   'P 1'
#
loop_
_entity.id
_entity.type
_entity.pdbx_description
1 polymer ?
#
loop_
_entity_poly.entity_id
_entity_poly.type
_entity_poly.pdbx_seq_one_letter_code
_entity_poly.pdbx_strand_id
1 'polypeptide(L)'
;MPIGKADPPLSSGVYALTFDSKVVYIGEAKGASGLRDRILSKHVYGDDNHAVQRALKPRFPDRRERRDFIRQEVCVQWVEIPDRNVCAVVERLLIWLLKPRWNAT
;
A
#
# COMPACT_ATOMS: atom_id res chain seq x y z
N MET A 1 -2.80 -8.37 -7.30
CA MET A 1 -2.43 -9.66 -6.68
C MET A 1 -2.47 -9.54 -5.17
N PRO A 2 -2.79 -10.58 -4.40
CA PRO A 2 -2.75 -10.52 -2.93
C PRO A 2 -1.37 -10.07 -2.44
N ILE A 3 -1.32 -9.16 -1.45
CA ILE A 3 -0.05 -8.66 -0.92
C ILE A 3 0.84 -9.79 -0.40
N GLY A 4 0.25 -10.81 0.24
CA GLY A 4 1.00 -11.95 0.79
C GLY A 4 1.70 -12.82 -0.27
N LYS A 5 1.37 -12.64 -1.55
CA LYS A 5 1.98 -13.33 -2.70
C LYS A 5 2.74 -12.37 -3.63
N ALA A 6 2.83 -11.10 -3.26
CA ALA A 6 3.47 -10.10 -4.11
C ALA A 6 4.99 -10.17 -3.98
N ASP A 7 5.69 -10.04 -5.12
CA ASP A 7 7.16 -9.94 -5.19
C ASP A 7 7.58 -8.62 -5.86
N PRO A 8 7.37 -7.47 -5.21
CA PRO A 8 7.71 -6.16 -5.77
C PRO A 8 9.23 -5.97 -5.93
N PRO A 9 9.65 -5.14 -6.90
CA PRO A 9 11.06 -4.84 -7.16
C PRO A 9 11.68 -3.93 -6.08
N LEU A 10 13.02 -3.90 -6.04
CA LEU A 10 13.82 -2.97 -5.23
C LEU A 10 14.02 -1.62 -5.93
N SER A 11 12.98 -1.11 -6.59
CA SER A 11 13.01 0.12 -7.36
C SER A 11 12.00 1.14 -6.83
N SER A 12 12.16 2.40 -7.23
CA SER A 12 11.20 3.46 -6.93
C SER A 12 9.94 3.31 -7.78
N GLY A 13 8.80 3.78 -7.28
CA GLY A 13 7.55 3.69 -7.99
C GLY A 13 6.34 4.12 -7.18
N VAL A 14 5.17 3.89 -7.74
CA VAL A 14 3.87 4.13 -7.09
C VAL A 14 3.11 2.81 -7.03
N TYR A 15 2.41 2.58 -5.93
CA TYR A 15 1.57 1.41 -5.74
C TYR A 15 0.17 1.80 -5.28
N ALA A 16 -0.79 0.95 -5.63
CA ALA A 16 -2.17 1.04 -5.21
C ALA A 16 -2.56 -0.24 -4.46
N LEU A 17 -3.25 -0.07 -3.35
CA LEU A 17 -3.89 -1.17 -2.63
C LEU A 17 -5.36 -1.22 -3.00
N THR A 18 -5.84 -2.43 -3.22
CA THR A 18 -7.22 -2.72 -3.55
C THR A 18 -7.82 -3.67 -2.53
N PHE A 19 -9.06 -3.40 -2.17
CA PHE A 19 -9.85 -4.20 -1.24
C PHE A 19 -11.32 -4.09 -1.65
N ASP A 20 -12.05 -5.21 -1.68
CA ASP A 20 -13.41 -5.29 -2.23
C ASP A 20 -13.51 -4.68 -3.65
N SER A 21 -12.52 -4.97 -4.50
CA SER A 21 -12.40 -4.45 -5.89
C SER A 21 -12.34 -2.92 -6.01
N LYS A 22 -12.06 -2.19 -4.92
CA LYS A 22 -11.89 -0.74 -4.93
C LYS A 22 -10.47 -0.34 -4.58
N VAL A 23 -9.96 0.70 -5.23
CA VAL A 23 -8.70 1.33 -4.81
C VAL A 23 -8.94 2.03 -3.48
N VAL A 24 -8.25 1.56 -2.44
CA VAL A 24 -8.46 2.01 -1.06
C VAL A 24 -7.28 2.80 -0.54
N TYR A 25 -6.08 2.60 -1.07
CA TYR A 25 -4.88 3.35 -0.71
C TYR A 25 -3.94 3.50 -1.90
N ILE A 26 -3.23 4.61 -1.96
CA ILE A 26 -2.18 4.89 -2.94
C ILE A 26 -0.96 5.39 -2.19
N GLY A 27 0.22 4.88 -2.55
CA GLY A 27 1.46 5.30 -1.93
C GLY A 27 2.61 5.34 -2.91
N GLU A 28 3.55 6.25 -2.68
CA GLU A 28 4.85 6.20 -3.33
C GLU A 28 5.87 5.38 -2.54
N ALA A 29 6.86 4.90 -3.28
CA ALA A 29 8.07 4.29 -2.75
C ALA A 29 9.31 5.00 -3.31
N LYS A 30 10.15 5.49 -2.40
CA LYS A 30 11.39 6.22 -2.68
C LYS A 30 12.56 5.51 -2.01
N GLY A 31 13.74 5.62 -2.61
CA GLY A 31 15.01 5.15 -2.02
C GLY A 31 15.39 3.72 -2.39
N ALA A 32 16.48 3.24 -1.80
CA ALA A 32 17.14 1.98 -2.17
C ALA A 32 16.29 0.73 -1.90
N SER A 33 15.44 0.75 -0.87
CA SER A 33 14.58 -0.38 -0.52
C SER A 33 13.25 -0.40 -1.31
N GLY A 34 12.94 0.70 -2.01
CA GLY A 34 11.93 0.78 -3.05
C GLY A 34 10.52 0.30 -2.69
N LEU A 35 9.83 -0.16 -3.72
CA LEU A 35 8.47 -0.71 -3.66
C LEU A 35 8.37 -1.89 -2.69
N ARG A 36 9.41 -2.75 -2.62
CA ARG A 36 9.42 -3.92 -1.74
C ARG A 36 9.27 -3.58 -0.27
N ASP A 37 10.08 -2.67 0.26
CA ASP A 37 9.98 -2.31 1.68
C ASP A 37 8.63 -1.64 1.99
N ARG A 38 8.19 -0.75 1.10
CA ARG A 38 6.94 0.00 1.30
C ARG A 38 5.71 -0.90 1.25
N ILE A 39 5.68 -1.89 0.36
CA ILE A 39 4.53 -2.79 0.21
C ILE A 39 4.55 -3.89 1.29
N LEU A 40 5.67 -4.59 1.46
CA LEU A 40 5.73 -5.76 2.34
C LEU A 40 5.96 -5.34 3.79
N SER A 41 7.01 -4.57 4.09
CA SER A 41 7.37 -4.26 5.47
C SER A 41 6.33 -3.36 6.15
N LYS A 42 5.83 -2.34 5.46
CA LYS A 42 4.96 -1.32 6.09
C LYS A 42 3.49 -1.72 6.15
N HIS A 43 2.95 -2.43 5.15
CA HIS A 43 1.53 -2.78 5.16
C HIS A 43 1.25 -4.17 5.77
N VAL A 44 2.13 -5.14 5.52
CA VAL A 44 1.97 -6.49 6.10
C VAL A 44 2.54 -6.57 7.51
N TYR A 45 3.76 -6.06 7.70
CA TYR A 45 4.48 -6.17 8.98
C TYR A 45 4.45 -4.88 9.80
N GLY A 46 3.74 -3.86 9.34
CA GLY A 46 3.61 -2.57 10.01
C GLY A 46 3.00 -2.61 11.40
N ASP A 47 3.07 -1.46 12.07
CA ASP A 47 2.31 -1.10 13.25
C ASP A 47 0.99 -0.39 12.91
N ASP A 48 0.26 0.00 13.95
CA ASP A 48 -1.02 0.70 13.82
C ASP A 48 -0.88 2.14 13.29
N ASN A 49 0.33 2.61 12.98
CA ASN A 49 0.54 3.92 12.34
C ASN A 49 0.50 3.82 10.80
N HIS A 50 0.27 2.62 10.24
CA HIS A 50 0.11 2.44 8.80
C HIS A 50 -1.37 2.45 8.39
N ALA A 51 -1.66 3.08 7.25
CA ALA A 51 -3.02 3.35 6.77
C ALA A 51 -3.91 2.10 6.76
N VAL A 52 -3.41 0.98 6.21
CA VAL A 52 -4.15 -0.29 6.13
C VAL A 52 -4.42 -0.87 7.53
N GLN A 53 -3.43 -0.82 8.41
CA GLN A 53 -3.54 -1.32 9.78
C GLN A 53 -4.57 -0.51 10.56
N ARG A 54 -4.54 0.84 10.46
CA ARG A 54 -5.56 1.71 11.06
C ARG A 54 -6.95 1.42 10.53
N ALA A 55 -7.10 1.35 9.22
CA ALA A 55 -8.39 1.21 8.57
C ALA A 55 -9.08 -0.11 8.93
N LEU A 56 -8.31 -1.18 9.16
CA LEU A 56 -8.83 -2.51 9.47
C LEU A 56 -8.92 -2.80 10.97
N LYS A 57 -8.29 -2.00 11.83
CA LYS A 57 -8.31 -2.18 13.30
C LYS A 57 -9.72 -2.28 13.91
N PRO A 58 -10.72 -1.47 13.50
CA PRO A 58 -12.08 -1.60 14.06
C PRO A 58 -12.74 -2.95 13.74
N ARG A 59 -12.40 -3.57 12.60
CA ARG A 59 -12.96 -4.85 12.16
C ARG A 59 -12.16 -6.04 12.69
N PHE A 60 -10.84 -5.89 12.79
CA PHE A 60 -9.90 -6.90 13.27
C PHE A 60 -9.02 -6.28 14.35
N PRO A 61 -9.47 -6.23 15.63
CA PRO A 61 -8.72 -5.62 16.70
C PRO A 61 -7.41 -6.36 16.99
N ASP A 62 -7.43 -7.69 16.93
CA ASP A 62 -6.24 -8.52 17.05
C ASP A 62 -5.28 -8.28 15.87
N ARG A 63 -4.02 -8.01 16.20
CA ARG A 63 -3.01 -7.64 15.20
C ARG A 63 -2.61 -8.81 14.32
N ARG A 64 -2.60 -10.04 14.86
CA ARG A 64 -2.23 -11.22 14.09
C ARG A 64 -3.31 -11.53 13.05
N GLU A 65 -4.56 -11.60 13.48
CA GLU A 65 -5.72 -11.79 12.60
C GLU A 65 -5.77 -10.71 11.51
N ARG A 66 -5.58 -9.44 11.89
CA ARG A 66 -5.54 -8.31 10.94
C ARG A 66 -4.46 -8.48 9.87
N ARG A 67 -3.26 -8.91 10.26
CA ARG A 67 -2.15 -9.13 9.31
C ARG A 67 -2.41 -10.30 8.37
N ASP A 68 -2.98 -11.38 8.88
CA ASP A 68 -3.32 -12.54 8.06
C ASP A 68 -4.41 -12.19 7.05
N PHE A 69 -5.42 -11.41 7.46
CA PHE A 69 -6.42 -10.84 6.55
C PHE A 69 -5.78 -9.95 5.47
N ILE A 70 -4.88 -9.02 5.85
CA ILE A 70 -4.21 -8.14 4.89
C ILE A 70 -3.43 -8.93 3.83
N ARG A 71 -2.76 -10.01 4.22
CA ARG A 71 -2.00 -10.85 3.29
C ARG A 71 -2.87 -11.54 2.25
N GLN A 72 -4.08 -11.94 2.65
CA GLN A 72 -4.97 -12.76 1.83
C GLN A 72 -5.90 -11.91 0.97
N GLU A 73 -6.49 -10.87 1.55
CA GLU A 73 -7.63 -10.15 0.96
C GLU A 73 -7.25 -8.79 0.37
N VAL A 74 -6.18 -8.15 0.87
CA VAL A 74 -5.71 -6.89 0.29
C VAL A 74 -4.81 -7.20 -0.89
N CYS A 75 -5.17 -6.64 -2.04
CA CYS A 75 -4.40 -6.75 -3.26
C CYS A 75 -3.51 -5.51 -3.46
N VAL A 76 -2.41 -5.69 -4.17
CA VAL A 76 -1.50 -4.62 -4.58
C VAL A 76 -1.23 -4.69 -6.08
N GLN A 77 -1.03 -3.50 -6.66
CA GLN A 77 -0.50 -3.27 -8.00
C GLN A 77 0.50 -2.11 -7.91
N TRP A 78 1.51 -2.11 -8.77
CA TRP A 78 2.53 -1.06 -8.79
C TRP A 78 2.98 -0.73 -10.21
N VAL A 79 3.59 0.44 -10.34
CA VAL A 79 4.32 0.88 -11.52
C VAL A 79 5.69 1.37 -11.08
N GLU A 80 6.74 0.88 -11.74
CA GLU A 80 8.11 1.35 -11.51
C GLU A 80 8.28 2.71 -12.17
N ILE A 81 8.82 3.66 -11.41
CA ILE A 81 9.07 5.02 -11.87
C ILE A 81 10.47 5.39 -11.34
N PRO A 82 11.49 5.46 -12.22
CA PRO A 82 12.86 5.77 -11.81
C PRO A 82 13.01 7.16 -11.17
N ASP A 83 12.26 8.14 -11.69
CA ASP A 83 12.31 9.52 -11.21
C ASP A 83 11.42 9.72 -9.97
N ARG A 84 12.05 10.10 -8.86
CA ARG A 84 11.38 10.30 -7.56
C ARG A 84 10.41 11.47 -7.54
N ASN A 85 10.64 12.51 -8.35
CA ASN A 85 9.72 13.64 -8.48
C ASN A 85 8.47 13.21 -9.25
N VAL A 86 8.66 12.39 -10.29
CA VAL A 86 7.54 11.80 -11.03
C VAL A 86 6.70 10.89 -10.13
N CYS A 87 7.32 10.08 -9.25
CA CYS A 87 6.56 9.30 -8.26
C CYS A 87 5.59 10.17 -7.44
N ALA A 88 6.10 11.29 -6.90
CA ALA A 88 5.31 12.19 -6.06
C ALA A 88 4.16 12.85 -6.83
N VAL A 89 4.40 13.23 -8.09
CA VAL A 89 3.36 13.80 -8.96
C VAL A 89 2.29 12.75 -9.27
N VAL A 90 2.70 11.53 -9.66
CA VAL A 90 1.79 10.44 -9.99
C VAL A 90 0.96 10.02 -8.79
N GLU A 91 1.55 9.88 -7.60
CA GLU A 91 0.84 9.59 -6.36
C GLU A 91 -0.25 10.65 -6.09
N ARG A 92 0.10 11.94 -6.12
CA ARG A 92 -0.85 13.04 -5.88
C ARG A 92 -1.97 13.06 -6.91
N LEU A 93 -1.64 12.87 -8.19
CA LEU A 93 -2.63 12.84 -9.27
C LEU A 93 -3.62 11.68 -9.07
N LEU A 94 -3.13 10.50 -8.74
CA LEU A 94 -3.97 9.32 -8.52
C LEU A 94 -4.82 9.46 -7.25
N ILE A 95 -4.29 10.04 -6.17
CA ILE A 95 -5.08 10.33 -4.96
C ILE A 95 -6.20 11.32 -5.28
N TRP A 96 -5.90 12.39 -6.03
CA TRP A 96 -6.90 13.39 -6.43
C TRP A 96 -7.99 12.77 -7.31
N LEU A 97 -7.61 11.94 -8.28
CA LEU A 97 -8.53 11.31 -9.23
C LEU A 97 -9.41 10.24 -8.58
N LEU A 98 -8.80 9.34 -7.80
CA LEU A 98 -9.47 8.13 -7.30
C LEU A 98 -10.05 8.28 -5.89
N LYS A 99 -9.66 9.33 -5.15
CA LYS A 99 -10.10 9.62 -3.78
C LYS A 99 -10.09 8.38 -2.86
N PRO A 100 -8.95 7.67 -2.76
CA PRO A 100 -8.84 6.45 -1.97
C PRO A 100 -9.10 6.72 -0.47
N ARG A 101 -10.04 5.97 0.11
CA ARG A 101 -10.54 6.18 1.47
C ARG A 101 -9.50 6.08 2.58
N TRP A 102 -8.38 5.36 2.38
CA TRP A 102 -7.34 5.18 3.40
C TRP A 102 -6.18 6.18 3.28
N ASN A 103 -6.19 7.06 2.27
CA ASN A 103 -5.23 8.18 2.19
C ASN A 103 -5.65 9.38 3.02
N ALA A 104 -6.95 9.54 3.28
CA ALA A 104 -7.52 10.62 4.07
C ALA A 104 -7.53 10.26 5.56
N THR A 105 -6.34 10.21 6.19
CA THR A 105 -6.19 10.13 7.65
C THR A 105 -4.89 10.76 8.09
#